data_AF-A0A2D8AJ38-F1
#
_entry.id   AF-A0A2D8AJ38-F1
#
_cell.length_a   1.000
_cell.length_b   1.000
_cell.length_c   1.000
_cell.angle_alpha   90.00
_cell.angle_beta   90.00
_cell.angle_gamma   90.00
#
_symmetry.space_group_name_H-M   'P 1'
#
loop_
_entity.id
_entity.type
_entity.pdbx_description
1 polymer ?
#
loop_
_entity_poly.entity_id
_entity_poly.type
_entity_poly.pdbx_seq_one_letter_code
_entity_poly.pdbx_strand_id
1 'polypeptide(L)'
;MDGSQKSGSGLSRLAHGRPLVFGVLLSVLAACGSQSAREAAVAEAEVANMAAEQAAAREAAEIERQRAEAEERRRLAEVEERERRRLAQERQAAEAEARAEAQRLAREQAERAERERRAAIAAARAERQEKMDRIAALEQQIADSQAEIDSDSEQALIMQQAIAAAEELLAALTAEVAKYELTDESGNTLEPLSKDLIAELEARKDELVGRARGL
;
A
#
# COMPACT_ATOMS: atom_id res chain seq x y z
N MET A 1 81.01 -57.57 38.71
CA MET A 1 80.70 -56.39 39.53
C MET A 1 79.68 -56.85 40.59
N ASP A 2 80.02 -57.84 41.41
CA ASP A 2 80.93 -57.77 42.57
C ASP A 2 80.37 -56.80 43.62
N GLY A 3 80.12 -57.17 44.87
CA GLY A 3 80.26 -58.42 45.64
C GLY A 3 79.88 -58.07 47.10
N SER A 4 79.74 -58.95 48.09
CA SER A 4 80.05 -60.37 48.23
C SER A 4 79.29 -60.90 49.47
N GLN A 5 78.49 -61.96 49.34
CA GLN A 5 77.99 -62.71 50.50
C GLN A 5 79.00 -63.80 50.87
N LYS A 6 79.30 -63.99 52.17
CA LYS A 6 80.01 -65.20 52.63
C LYS A 6 79.46 -65.78 53.94
N SER A 7 79.29 -67.09 53.87
CA SER A 7 78.81 -68.10 54.82
C SER A 7 79.33 -68.04 56.26
N GLY A 8 78.55 -68.62 57.17
CA GLY A 8 78.93 -68.89 58.58
C GLY A 8 79.32 -70.34 58.88
N SER A 9 79.20 -70.73 60.16
CA SER A 9 79.72 -71.96 60.84
C SER A 9 81.26 -72.04 60.90
N GLY A 10 81.98 -72.65 61.86
CA GLY A 10 81.70 -73.37 63.13
C GLY A 10 82.96 -74.23 63.48
N LEU A 11 83.32 -74.63 64.70
CA LEU A 11 82.78 -74.44 66.07
C LEU A 11 83.86 -74.88 67.10
N SER A 12 83.70 -74.54 68.40
CA SER A 12 84.32 -75.16 69.63
C SER A 12 85.53 -74.43 70.26
N ARG A 13 85.69 -74.35 71.60
CA ARG A 13 85.57 -75.41 72.64
C ARG A 13 85.29 -74.88 74.07
N LEU A 14 84.69 -75.73 74.92
CA LEU A 14 84.80 -75.87 76.41
C LEU A 14 84.62 -74.59 77.29
N ALA A 15 83.73 -74.50 78.29
CA ALA A 15 83.54 -75.46 79.39
C ALA A 15 82.25 -75.23 80.26
N HIS A 16 81.68 -76.33 80.78
CA HIS A 16 80.97 -76.55 82.06
C HIS A 16 80.01 -75.50 82.69
N GLY A 17 78.72 -75.89 82.87
CA GLY A 17 77.79 -75.30 83.86
C GLY A 17 76.28 -75.45 83.54
N ARG A 18 75.52 -76.23 84.33
CA ARG A 18 74.02 -76.34 84.33
C ARG A 18 73.46 -75.58 85.56
N PRO A 19 72.14 -75.29 85.71
CA PRO A 19 70.92 -75.87 85.07
C PRO A 19 70.01 -74.82 84.37
N LEU A 20 69.18 -75.16 83.37
CA LEU A 20 67.92 -75.94 83.38
C LEU A 20 66.81 -75.37 84.31
N VAL A 21 65.84 -74.62 83.74
CA VAL A 21 64.38 -74.54 84.12
C VAL A 21 63.63 -73.42 83.37
N PHE A 22 64.28 -72.32 82.96
CA PHE A 22 63.61 -71.12 82.42
C PHE A 22 63.06 -71.18 80.98
N GLY A 23 63.26 -72.27 80.24
CA GLY A 23 63.08 -72.30 78.78
C GLY A 23 61.65 -72.48 78.25
N VAL A 24 60.68 -72.94 79.06
CA VAL A 24 59.36 -73.39 78.58
C VAL A 24 58.28 -72.31 78.66
N LEU A 25 58.45 -71.29 79.51
CA LEU A 25 57.44 -70.22 79.68
C LEU A 25 57.48 -69.14 78.59
N LEU A 26 58.59 -69.01 77.85
CA LEU A 26 58.79 -67.96 76.83
C LEU A 26 58.20 -68.30 75.45
N SER A 27 57.96 -69.58 75.15
CA SER A 27 57.43 -70.01 73.84
C SER A 27 55.96 -69.67 73.61
N VAL A 28 55.17 -69.44 74.67
CA VAL A 28 53.75 -69.07 74.58
C VAL A 28 53.57 -67.57 74.30
N LEU A 29 54.48 -66.72 74.79
CA LEU A 29 54.43 -65.26 74.61
C LEU A 29 54.85 -64.82 73.19
N ALA A 30 55.83 -65.49 72.59
CA ALA A 30 56.30 -65.18 71.24
C ALA A 30 55.26 -65.50 70.14
N ALA A 31 54.40 -66.51 70.37
CA ALA A 31 53.30 -66.82 69.45
C ALA A 31 52.28 -65.66 69.39
N CYS A 32 51.84 -65.16 70.55
CA CYS A 32 50.89 -64.04 70.64
C CYS A 32 51.45 -62.74 70.04
N GLY A 33 52.73 -62.42 70.24
CA GLY A 33 53.35 -61.21 69.67
C GLY A 33 53.43 -61.20 68.14
N SER A 34 53.61 -62.37 67.52
CA SER A 34 53.61 -62.49 66.05
C SER A 34 52.22 -62.36 65.43
N GLN A 35 51.19 -62.69 66.21
CA GLN A 35 49.80 -62.59 65.81
C GLN A 35 49.29 -61.15 65.98
N SER A 36 49.57 -60.50 67.12
CA SER A 36 49.17 -59.10 67.34
C SER A 36 49.84 -58.11 66.38
N ALA A 37 51.09 -58.36 65.95
CA ALA A 37 51.75 -57.53 64.94
C ALA A 37 51.13 -57.68 63.54
N ARG A 38 50.59 -58.86 63.21
CA ARG A 38 49.85 -59.09 61.96
C ARG A 38 48.45 -58.48 62.04
N GLU A 39 47.77 -58.62 63.17
CA GLU A 39 46.46 -58.00 63.43
C GLU A 39 46.56 -56.45 63.39
N ALA A 40 47.63 -55.87 63.93
CA ALA A 40 47.90 -54.43 63.82
C ALA A 40 48.16 -53.97 62.37
N ALA A 41 48.98 -54.70 61.61
CA ALA A 41 49.25 -54.37 60.20
C ALA A 41 48.03 -54.53 59.30
N VAL A 42 47.14 -55.49 59.61
CA VAL A 42 45.84 -55.63 58.92
C VAL A 42 44.91 -54.47 59.30
N ALA A 43 44.82 -54.10 60.58
CA ALA A 43 44.02 -52.95 61.01
C ALA A 43 44.49 -51.62 60.40
N GLU A 44 45.81 -51.38 60.29
CA GLU A 44 46.35 -50.20 59.61
C GLU A 44 46.02 -50.19 58.11
N ALA A 45 46.07 -51.34 57.43
CA ALA A 45 45.67 -51.48 56.04
C ALA A 45 44.15 -51.28 55.85
N GLU A 46 43.31 -51.78 56.77
CA GLU A 46 41.87 -51.55 56.79
C GLU A 46 41.53 -50.07 56.99
N VAL A 47 42.20 -49.38 57.92
CA VAL A 47 42.04 -47.92 58.12
C VAL A 47 42.46 -47.13 56.88
N ALA A 48 43.57 -47.52 56.23
CA ALA A 48 44.01 -46.89 54.98
C ALA A 48 43.02 -47.13 53.82
N ASN A 49 42.47 -48.34 53.70
CA ASN A 49 41.44 -48.66 52.71
C ASN A 49 40.14 -47.88 52.99
N MET A 50 39.67 -47.84 54.24
CA MET A 50 38.51 -47.03 54.62
C MET A 50 38.71 -45.54 54.35
N ALA A 51 39.92 -45.01 54.54
CA ALA A 51 40.25 -43.62 54.21
C ALA A 51 40.22 -43.38 52.69
N ALA A 52 40.73 -44.32 51.89
CA ALA A 52 40.68 -44.26 50.43
C ALA A 52 39.23 -44.38 49.89
N GLU A 53 38.42 -45.28 50.44
CA GLU A 53 36.99 -45.43 50.13
C GLU A 53 36.20 -44.17 50.50
N GLN A 54 36.45 -43.57 51.66
CA GLN A 54 35.82 -42.31 52.05
C GLN A 54 36.25 -41.13 51.16
N ALA A 55 37.50 -41.08 50.70
CA ALA A 55 37.95 -40.09 49.74
C ALA A 55 37.25 -40.25 48.38
N ALA A 56 37.23 -41.47 47.83
CA ALA A 56 36.55 -41.79 46.59
C ALA A 56 35.03 -41.53 46.66
N ALA A 57 34.39 -41.82 47.80
CA ALA A 57 32.97 -41.53 48.02
C ALA A 57 32.67 -40.02 48.06
N ARG A 58 33.58 -39.19 48.58
CA ARG A 58 33.45 -37.71 48.56
C ARG A 58 33.63 -37.16 47.16
N GLU A 59 34.66 -37.62 46.44
CA GLU A 59 34.91 -37.21 45.04
C GLU A 59 33.73 -37.60 44.14
N ALA A 60 33.19 -38.81 44.27
CA ALA A 60 31.99 -39.24 43.57
C ALA A 60 30.77 -38.35 43.89
N ALA A 61 30.57 -37.99 45.16
CA ALA A 61 29.47 -37.10 45.58
C ALA A 61 29.64 -35.66 45.04
N GLU A 62 30.86 -35.15 44.93
CA GLU A 62 31.14 -33.85 44.32
C GLU A 62 30.93 -33.88 42.80
N ILE A 63 31.36 -34.94 42.12
CA ILE A 63 31.12 -35.14 40.68
C ILE A 63 29.62 -35.20 40.38
N GLU A 64 28.82 -35.92 41.17
CA GLU A 64 27.37 -35.98 41.00
C GLU A 64 26.68 -34.62 41.25
N ARG A 65 27.15 -33.84 42.24
CA ARG A 65 26.67 -32.46 42.45
C ARG A 65 26.98 -31.56 41.24
N GLN A 66 28.20 -31.61 40.73
CA GLN A 66 28.60 -30.84 39.55
C GLN A 66 27.80 -31.25 38.31
N ARG A 67 27.48 -32.53 38.15
CA ARG A 67 26.60 -33.03 37.07
C ARG A 67 25.18 -32.49 37.21
N ALA A 68 24.60 -32.54 38.41
CA ALA A 68 23.26 -32.02 38.67
C ALA A 68 23.18 -30.50 38.41
N GLU A 69 24.13 -29.71 38.89
CA GLU A 69 24.20 -28.27 38.61
C GLU A 69 24.39 -27.98 37.12
N ALA A 70 25.24 -28.75 36.42
CA ALA A 70 25.44 -28.58 34.98
C ALA A 70 24.17 -28.93 34.18
N GLU A 71 23.40 -29.92 34.63
CA GLU A 71 22.12 -30.27 34.00
C GLU A 71 21.05 -29.20 34.28
N GLU A 72 20.95 -28.68 35.50
CA GLU A 72 20.05 -27.57 35.83
C GLU A 72 20.36 -26.32 34.99
N ARG A 73 21.64 -25.93 34.89
CA ARG A 73 22.08 -24.81 34.05
C ARG A 73 21.75 -25.03 32.57
N ARG A 74 21.86 -26.25 32.05
CA ARG A 74 21.43 -26.61 30.69
C ARG A 74 19.92 -26.45 30.51
N ARG A 75 19.12 -26.98 31.45
CA ARG A 75 17.65 -26.86 31.41
C ARG A 75 17.19 -25.40 31.45
N LEU A 76 17.81 -24.57 32.30
CA LEU A 76 17.52 -23.13 32.37
C LEU A 76 17.89 -22.41 31.06
N ALA A 77 19.07 -22.67 30.50
CA ALA A 77 19.51 -22.10 29.23
C ALA A 77 18.61 -22.53 28.05
N GLU A 78 18.15 -23.79 28.02
CA GLU A 78 17.19 -24.26 27.01
C GLU A 78 15.82 -23.57 27.11
N VAL A 79 15.33 -23.31 28.32
CA VAL A 79 14.08 -22.56 28.51
C VAL A 79 14.26 -21.11 28.06
N GLU A 80 15.36 -20.46 28.42
CA GLU A 80 15.64 -19.08 27.98
C GLU A 80 15.77 -18.98 26.45
N GLU A 81 16.47 -19.91 25.80
CA GLU A 81 16.57 -19.97 24.34
C GLU A 81 15.22 -20.21 23.65
N ARG A 82 14.33 -21.03 24.24
CA ARG A 82 12.97 -21.24 23.71
C ARG A 82 12.13 -19.97 23.81
N GLU A 83 12.19 -19.26 24.94
CA GLU A 83 11.46 -18.00 25.13
C GLU A 83 12.02 -16.87 24.25
N ARG A 84 13.35 -16.76 24.10
CA ARG A 84 13.98 -15.84 23.14
C ARG A 84 13.50 -16.10 21.70
N ARG A 85 13.40 -17.37 21.29
CA ARG A 85 12.90 -17.76 19.95
C ARG A 85 11.42 -17.43 19.78
N ARG A 86 10.58 -17.66 20.80
CA ARG A 86 9.17 -17.26 20.79
C ARG A 86 9.01 -15.76 20.62
N LEU A 87 9.67 -14.96 21.46
CA LEU A 87 9.65 -13.50 21.37
C LEU A 87 10.17 -12.98 20.02
N ALA A 88 11.17 -13.64 19.43
CA ALA A 88 11.67 -13.30 18.10
C ALA A 88 10.64 -13.63 17.00
N GLN A 89 9.95 -14.77 17.08
CA GLN A 89 8.88 -15.17 16.16
C GLN A 89 7.66 -14.26 16.28
N GLU A 90 7.22 -13.92 17.50
CA GLU A 90 6.12 -12.98 17.76
C GLU A 90 6.41 -11.59 17.19
N ARG A 91 7.64 -11.07 17.37
CA ARG A 91 8.06 -9.81 16.74
C ARG A 91 8.05 -9.88 15.21
N GLN A 92 8.56 -10.97 14.63
CA GLN A 92 8.52 -11.17 13.18
C GLN A 92 7.10 -11.27 12.63
N ALA A 93 6.19 -11.94 13.35
CA ALA A 93 4.78 -12.03 12.99
C ALA A 93 4.11 -10.64 13.06
N ALA A 94 4.26 -9.93 14.18
CA ALA A 94 3.71 -8.58 14.36
C ALA A 94 4.26 -7.58 13.32
N GLU A 95 5.55 -7.64 12.98
CA GLU A 95 6.12 -6.83 11.90
C GLU A 95 5.56 -7.22 10.53
N ALA A 96 5.35 -8.50 10.24
CA ALA A 96 4.78 -8.96 8.98
C ALA A 96 3.30 -8.52 8.84
N GLU A 97 2.52 -8.62 9.91
CA GLU A 97 1.13 -8.15 9.99
C GLU A 97 1.04 -6.63 9.81
N ALA A 98 1.85 -5.86 10.55
CA ALA A 98 1.90 -4.40 10.41
C ALA A 98 2.29 -3.95 8.99
N ARG A 99 3.24 -4.65 8.35
CA ARG A 99 3.60 -4.40 6.93
C ARG A 99 2.45 -4.77 5.98
N ALA A 100 1.73 -5.86 6.22
CA ALA A 100 0.60 -6.27 5.41
C ALA A 100 -0.58 -5.29 5.54
N GLU A 101 -0.89 -4.82 6.76
CA GLU A 101 -1.91 -3.81 7.01
C GLU A 101 -1.54 -2.46 6.36
N ALA A 102 -0.30 -1.99 6.55
CA ALA A 102 0.18 -0.78 5.90
C ALA A 102 0.08 -0.86 4.36
N GLN A 103 0.39 -2.01 3.76
CA GLN A 103 0.20 -2.23 2.32
C GLN A 103 -1.27 -2.23 1.91
N ARG A 104 -2.18 -2.80 2.70
CA ARG A 104 -3.62 -2.77 2.43
C ARG A 104 -4.16 -1.34 2.47
N LEU A 105 -3.81 -0.57 3.50
CA LEU A 105 -4.20 0.83 3.65
C LEU A 105 -3.64 1.69 2.49
N ALA A 106 -2.38 1.49 2.10
CA ALA A 106 -1.78 2.20 0.97
C ALA A 106 -2.51 1.88 -0.36
N ARG A 107 -2.90 0.62 -0.58
CA ARG A 107 -3.69 0.23 -1.77
C ARG A 107 -5.08 0.86 -1.76
N GLU A 108 -5.81 0.80 -0.64
CA GLU A 108 -7.12 1.44 -0.53
C GLU A 108 -7.06 2.96 -0.75
N GLN A 109 -6.04 3.64 -0.21
CA GLN A 109 -5.84 5.08 -0.44
C GLN A 109 -5.54 5.38 -1.91
N ALA A 110 -4.68 4.58 -2.56
CA ALA A 110 -4.39 4.71 -3.98
C ALA A 110 -5.63 4.50 -4.86
N GLU A 111 -6.45 3.48 -4.55
CA GLU A 111 -7.71 3.23 -5.25
C GLU A 111 -8.73 4.36 -5.05
N ARG A 112 -8.86 4.90 -3.83
CA ARG A 112 -9.75 6.05 -3.55
C ARG A 112 -9.31 7.27 -4.35
N ALA A 113 -8.02 7.62 -4.28
CA ALA A 113 -7.46 8.74 -5.04
C ALA A 113 -7.60 8.55 -6.56
N GLU A 114 -7.50 7.31 -7.08
CA GLU A 114 -7.75 7.04 -8.50
C GLU A 114 -9.23 7.20 -8.86
N ARG A 115 -10.15 6.67 -8.04
CA ARG A 115 -11.60 6.83 -8.24
C ARG A 115 -12.01 8.30 -8.22
N GLU A 116 -11.49 9.08 -7.27
CA GLU A 116 -11.70 10.53 -7.18
C GLU A 116 -11.17 11.28 -8.41
N ARG A 117 -9.94 10.95 -8.88
CA ARG A 117 -9.39 11.53 -10.13
C ARG A 117 -10.24 11.18 -11.34
N ARG A 118 -10.68 9.92 -11.48
CA ARG A 118 -11.56 9.47 -12.57
C ARG A 118 -12.92 10.18 -12.51
N ALA A 119 -13.50 10.34 -11.32
CA ALA A 119 -14.76 11.07 -11.11
C ALA A 119 -14.63 12.57 -11.44
N ALA A 120 -13.56 13.23 -11.03
CA ALA A 120 -13.28 14.62 -11.36
C ALA A 120 -13.11 14.83 -12.88
N ILE A 121 -12.39 13.93 -13.56
CA ILE A 121 -12.26 13.95 -15.03
C ILE A 121 -13.61 13.72 -15.72
N ALA A 122 -14.44 12.81 -15.21
CA ALA A 122 -15.77 12.56 -15.75
C ALA A 122 -16.70 13.77 -15.58
N ALA A 123 -16.71 14.40 -14.39
CA ALA A 123 -17.48 15.60 -14.11
C ALA A 123 -17.06 16.78 -15.00
N ALA A 124 -15.75 17.05 -15.11
CA ALA A 124 -15.22 18.11 -15.98
C ALA A 124 -15.54 17.86 -17.48
N ARG A 125 -15.59 16.59 -17.92
CA ARG A 125 -16.02 16.24 -19.28
C ARG A 125 -17.52 16.45 -19.48
N ALA A 126 -18.36 16.11 -18.50
CA ALA A 126 -19.80 16.33 -18.56
C ALA A 126 -20.13 17.83 -18.61
N GLU A 127 -19.52 18.64 -17.74
CA GLU A 127 -19.67 20.10 -17.74
C GLU A 127 -19.19 20.72 -19.07
N ARG A 128 -18.08 20.23 -19.63
CA ARG A 128 -17.62 20.66 -20.96
C ARG A 128 -18.64 20.28 -22.04
N GLN A 129 -19.22 19.08 -22.00
CA GLN A 129 -20.19 18.64 -23.00
C GLN A 129 -21.47 19.49 -22.94
N GLU A 130 -22.03 19.72 -21.75
CA GLU A 130 -23.19 20.60 -21.55
C GLU A 130 -22.94 22.01 -22.13
N LYS A 131 -21.74 22.56 -21.92
CA LYS A 131 -21.33 23.84 -22.50
C LYS A 131 -21.25 23.79 -24.03
N MET A 132 -20.73 22.71 -24.62
CA MET A 132 -20.70 22.54 -26.08
C MET A 132 -22.11 22.39 -26.66
N ASP A 133 -22.99 21.63 -26.01
CA ASP A 133 -24.39 21.44 -26.44
C ASP A 133 -25.15 22.77 -26.36
N ARG A 134 -24.89 23.58 -25.33
CA ARG A 134 -25.43 24.94 -25.21
C ARG A 134 -24.90 25.89 -26.28
N ILE A 135 -23.63 25.78 -26.66
CA ILE A 135 -23.06 26.56 -27.78
C ILE A 135 -23.75 26.17 -29.09
N ALA A 136 -23.86 24.89 -29.41
CA ALA A 136 -24.52 24.43 -30.64
C ALA A 136 -25.99 24.89 -30.72
N ALA A 137 -26.73 24.86 -29.60
CA ALA A 137 -28.09 25.38 -29.54
C ALA A 137 -28.18 26.90 -29.75
N LEU A 138 -27.18 27.68 -29.29
CA LEU A 138 -27.10 29.12 -29.53
C LEU A 138 -26.66 29.44 -30.96
N GLU A 139 -25.74 28.67 -31.54
CA GLU A 139 -25.33 28.79 -32.94
C GLU A 139 -26.52 28.56 -33.89
N GLN A 140 -27.38 27.56 -33.60
CA GLN A 140 -28.62 27.36 -34.34
C GLN A 140 -29.58 28.54 -34.20
N GLN A 141 -29.80 29.05 -32.98
CA GLN A 141 -30.67 30.23 -32.75
C GLN A 141 -30.16 31.47 -33.51
N ILE A 142 -28.84 31.67 -33.57
CA ILE A 142 -28.25 32.77 -34.34
C ILE A 142 -28.49 32.58 -35.84
N ALA A 143 -28.33 31.36 -36.36
CA ALA A 143 -28.60 31.07 -37.78
C ALA A 143 -30.09 31.26 -38.14
N ASP A 144 -31.00 30.81 -37.28
CA ASP A 144 -32.45 30.98 -37.46
C ASP A 144 -32.83 32.47 -37.45
N SER A 145 -32.36 33.25 -36.47
CA SER A 145 -32.60 34.70 -36.42
C SER A 145 -31.93 35.48 -37.55
N GLN A 146 -30.80 35.01 -38.10
CA GLN A 146 -30.19 35.62 -39.28
C GLN A 146 -31.07 35.41 -40.52
N ALA A 147 -31.62 34.21 -40.71
CA ALA A 147 -32.55 33.94 -41.81
C ALA A 147 -33.85 34.74 -41.70
N GLU A 148 -34.38 34.94 -40.48
CA GLU A 148 -35.52 35.84 -40.23
C GLU A 148 -35.17 37.30 -40.59
N ILE A 149 -34.02 37.81 -40.13
CA ILE A 149 -33.57 39.19 -40.43
C ILE A 149 -33.37 39.42 -41.93
N ASP A 150 -32.77 38.46 -42.65
CA ASP A 150 -32.55 38.57 -44.09
C ASP A 150 -33.89 38.59 -44.85
N SER A 151 -34.85 37.74 -44.46
CA SER A 151 -36.22 37.72 -45.00
C SER A 151 -36.96 39.04 -44.74
N ASP A 152 -36.93 39.55 -43.50
CA ASP A 152 -37.56 40.82 -43.12
C ASP A 152 -36.93 42.01 -43.88
N SER A 153 -35.62 41.97 -44.11
CA SER A 153 -34.88 42.96 -44.88
C SER A 153 -35.30 42.97 -46.35
N GLU A 154 -35.40 41.80 -46.99
CA GLU A 154 -35.93 41.68 -48.35
C GLU A 154 -37.38 42.18 -48.44
N GLN A 155 -38.24 41.80 -47.49
CA GLN A 155 -39.63 42.26 -47.43
C GLN A 155 -39.74 43.78 -47.27
N ALA A 156 -38.90 44.38 -46.42
CA ALA A 156 -38.83 45.83 -46.23
C ALA A 156 -38.37 46.57 -47.49
N LEU A 157 -37.39 46.02 -48.24
CA LEU A 157 -36.94 46.58 -49.51
C LEU A 157 -38.05 46.54 -50.58
N ILE A 158 -38.80 45.44 -50.68
CA ILE A 158 -39.94 45.35 -51.62
C ILE A 158 -41.05 46.34 -51.20
N MET A 159 -41.32 46.49 -49.91
CA MET A 159 -42.29 47.48 -49.41
C MET A 159 -41.87 48.93 -49.72
N GLN A 160 -40.57 49.26 -49.61
CA GLN A 160 -40.05 50.57 -50.03
C GLN A 160 -40.24 50.81 -51.54
N GLN A 161 -40.02 49.79 -52.38
CA GLN A 161 -40.30 49.87 -53.82
C GLN A 161 -41.81 50.04 -54.10
N ALA A 162 -42.68 49.38 -53.35
CA ALA A 162 -44.13 49.53 -53.45
C ALA A 162 -44.59 50.96 -53.08
N ILE A 163 -43.98 51.56 -52.05
CA ILE A 163 -44.23 52.97 -51.67
C ILE A 163 -43.81 53.91 -52.79
N ALA A 164 -42.59 53.76 -53.34
CA ALA A 164 -42.12 54.58 -54.45
C ALA A 164 -43.04 54.48 -55.69
N ALA A 165 -43.50 53.27 -56.04
CA ALA A 165 -44.46 53.07 -57.13
C ALA A 165 -45.83 53.72 -56.84
N ALA A 166 -46.28 53.74 -55.58
CA ALA A 166 -47.50 54.43 -55.17
C ALA A 166 -47.36 55.96 -55.21
N GLU A 167 -46.18 56.51 -54.90
CA GLU A 167 -45.85 57.93 -55.03
C GLU A 167 -45.78 58.36 -56.51
N GLU A 168 -45.15 57.55 -57.37
CA GLU A 168 -45.17 57.73 -58.84
C GLU A 168 -46.61 57.74 -59.40
N LEU A 169 -47.44 56.78 -58.98
CA LEU A 169 -48.86 56.70 -59.36
C LEU A 169 -49.65 57.93 -58.88
N LEU A 170 -49.44 58.39 -57.64
CA LEU A 170 -50.11 59.58 -57.10
C LEU A 170 -49.74 60.84 -57.87
N ALA A 171 -48.47 61.00 -58.26
CA ALA A 171 -48.02 62.10 -59.09
C ALA A 171 -48.67 62.06 -60.49
N ALA A 172 -48.73 60.87 -61.12
CA ALA A 172 -49.38 60.68 -62.41
C ALA A 172 -50.89 60.99 -62.36
N LEU A 173 -51.59 60.50 -61.33
CA LEU A 173 -53.01 60.80 -61.11
C LEU A 173 -53.26 62.30 -60.86
N THR A 174 -52.39 62.97 -60.11
CA THR A 174 -52.50 64.42 -59.85
C THR A 174 -52.32 65.22 -61.15
N ALA A 175 -51.34 64.86 -61.98
CA ALA A 175 -51.14 65.47 -63.30
C ALA A 175 -52.32 65.20 -64.24
N GLU A 176 -52.90 63.99 -64.21
CA GLU A 176 -54.07 63.63 -65.01
C GLU A 176 -55.32 64.43 -64.59
N VAL A 177 -55.56 64.63 -63.29
CA VAL A 177 -56.66 65.46 -62.79
C VAL A 177 -56.56 66.90 -63.30
N ALA A 178 -55.36 67.49 -63.31
CA ALA A 178 -55.14 68.85 -63.82
C ALA A 178 -55.53 69.01 -65.31
N LYS A 179 -55.44 67.95 -66.13
CA LYS A 179 -55.88 68.00 -67.53
C LYS A 179 -57.40 68.17 -67.68
N TYR A 180 -58.19 67.67 -66.73
CA TYR A 180 -59.64 67.85 -66.71
C TYR A 180 -60.07 69.27 -66.32
N GLU A 181 -59.17 70.07 -65.72
CA GLU A 181 -59.42 71.50 -65.46
C GLU A 181 -59.22 72.36 -66.73
N LEU A 182 -58.63 71.79 -67.80
CA LEU A 182 -58.25 72.48 -69.03
C LEU A 182 -58.92 71.83 -70.25
N THR A 183 -60.18 72.20 -70.50
CA THR A 183 -60.99 71.69 -71.62
C THR A 183 -61.23 72.72 -72.73
N ASP A 184 -61.45 72.22 -73.95
CA ASP A 184 -61.89 73.01 -75.11
C ASP A 184 -63.40 73.36 -75.05
N GLU A 185 -63.87 74.17 -76.02
CA GLU A 185 -65.29 74.55 -76.14
C GLU A 185 -66.24 73.35 -76.40
N SER A 186 -65.68 72.18 -76.75
CA SER A 186 -66.42 70.92 -76.95
C SER A 186 -66.38 69.99 -75.72
N GLY A 187 -65.67 70.38 -74.65
CA GLY A 187 -65.53 69.62 -73.41
C GLY A 187 -64.43 68.54 -73.44
N ASN A 188 -63.55 68.52 -74.45
CA ASN A 188 -62.41 67.60 -74.48
C ASN A 188 -61.21 68.20 -73.73
N THR A 189 -60.36 67.37 -73.13
CA THR A 189 -59.11 67.84 -72.52
C THR A 189 -58.13 68.33 -73.59
N LEU A 190 -57.46 69.47 -73.34
CA LEU A 190 -56.47 70.02 -74.27
C LEU A 190 -55.21 69.16 -74.38
N GLU A 191 -54.86 68.45 -73.30
CA GLU A 191 -53.80 67.45 -73.28
C GLU A 191 -54.37 66.02 -73.36
N PRO A 192 -53.64 65.07 -73.97
CA PRO A 192 -54.06 63.67 -74.02
C PRO A 192 -53.99 63.00 -72.64
N LEU A 193 -54.98 62.16 -72.36
CA LEU A 193 -55.11 61.39 -71.12
C LEU A 193 -54.06 60.25 -71.07
N SER A 194 -53.40 60.09 -69.92
CA SER A 194 -52.28 59.16 -69.68
C SER A 194 -52.72 57.84 -69.03
N LYS A 195 -53.88 57.30 -69.46
CA LYS A 195 -54.54 56.13 -68.84
C LYS A 195 -53.68 54.88 -68.81
N ASP A 196 -52.95 54.61 -69.89
CA ASP A 196 -52.10 53.41 -70.00
C ASP A 196 -50.94 53.44 -68.98
N LEU A 197 -50.32 54.61 -68.78
CA LEU A 197 -49.27 54.83 -67.77
C LEU A 197 -49.81 54.66 -66.35
N ILE A 198 -51.01 55.17 -66.07
CA ILE A 198 -51.67 55.03 -64.77
C ILE A 198 -51.94 53.54 -64.49
N ALA A 199 -52.44 52.79 -65.48
CA ALA A 199 -52.69 51.35 -65.35
C ALA A 199 -51.40 50.54 -65.14
N GLU A 200 -50.30 50.91 -65.82
CA GLU A 200 -48.98 50.29 -65.62
C GLU A 200 -48.44 50.52 -64.21
N LEU A 201 -48.51 51.77 -63.71
CA LEU A 201 -48.07 52.12 -62.36
C LEU A 201 -48.94 51.48 -61.27
N GLU A 202 -50.26 51.38 -61.48
CA GLU A 202 -51.18 50.67 -60.60
C GLU A 202 -50.85 49.18 -60.52
N ALA A 203 -50.68 48.52 -61.67
CA ALA A 203 -50.30 47.11 -61.74
C ALA A 203 -48.94 46.83 -61.08
N ARG A 204 -47.93 47.68 -61.33
CA ARG A 204 -46.59 47.57 -60.72
C ARG A 204 -46.66 47.73 -59.19
N LYS A 205 -47.45 48.68 -58.70
CA LYS A 205 -47.70 48.85 -57.26
C LYS A 205 -48.38 47.60 -56.67
N ASP A 206 -49.40 47.06 -57.32
CA ASP A 206 -50.10 45.85 -56.83
C ASP A 206 -49.21 44.61 -56.84
N GLU A 207 -48.37 44.41 -57.85
CA GLU A 207 -47.38 43.32 -57.88
C GLU A 207 -46.42 43.44 -56.68
N LEU A 208 -45.85 44.62 -56.45
CA LEU A 208 -44.91 44.87 -55.35
C LEU A 208 -45.59 44.69 -53.98
N VAL A 209 -46.84 45.13 -53.81
CA VAL A 209 -47.62 44.91 -52.58
C VAL A 209 -47.97 43.44 -52.37
N GLY A 210 -48.29 42.68 -53.42
CA GLY A 210 -48.50 41.23 -53.36
C GLY A 210 -47.24 40.52 -52.88
N ARG A 211 -46.12 40.74 -53.60
CA ARG A 211 -44.80 40.21 -53.25
C ARG A 211 -44.37 40.56 -51.83
N ALA A 212 -44.54 41.81 -51.40
CA ALA A 212 -44.23 42.25 -50.03
C ALA A 212 -45.13 41.61 -48.96
N ARG A 213 -46.25 40.97 -49.33
CA ARG A 213 -47.16 40.25 -48.42
C ARG A 213 -47.04 38.72 -48.55
N GLY A 214 -46.24 38.21 -49.48
CA GLY A 214 -46.21 36.79 -49.82
C GLY A 214 -47.49 36.30 -50.50
N LEU A 215 -48.17 37.17 -51.26
CA LEU A 215 -49.38 36.92 -52.04
C LEU A 215 -49.09 36.94 -53.55
#